data_AF-A0A8H4PA69-F1
#
_entry.id   AF-A0A8H4PA69-F1
#
_cell.length_a   1.000
_cell.length_b   1.000
_cell.length_c   1.000
_cell.angle_alpha   90.00
_cell.angle_beta   90.00
_cell.angle_gamma   90.00
#
_symmetry.space_group_name_H-M   'P 1'
#
loop_
_entity.id
_entity.type
_entity.pdbx_description
1 polymer ?
#
loop_
_entity_poly.entity_id
_entity_poly.type
_entity_poly.pdbx_seq_one_letter_code
_entity_poly.pdbx_strand_id
1 'polypeptide(L)'
;MSSQQNHAAAQPGQSQGDPLAQQVEKMLRTPWQEVIAISKDGKKYTAPESLKGTPVEKLTEDGPNWKPTWDSLNGYMALEYEEERLKKESSARLKVNPDSKSALAAHKLHQDNVSKHRRIRDIFGPKTSYHPNQLVSGRHLPDEGLCQKELMYRIACKVNDLRVLHERGKLTMDPWDFFRWRISKKISAVVNSPLASAQDNLRTIIYRICEDGGSNSMTKQYEDPLLRAAILQSAVIQNRLNSFNAKGNDKAKAIGAGVGG
;
A
#
# COMPACT_ATOMS: atom_id res chain seq x y z
N MET A 1 -16.12 -18.81 69.43
CA MET A 1 -15.77 -17.47 68.90
C MET A 1 -14.83 -17.72 67.73
N SER A 2 -15.41 -17.86 66.55
CA SER A 2 -14.77 -18.45 65.37
C SER A 2 -14.44 -17.38 64.32
N SER A 3 -13.17 -17.41 63.93
CA SER A 3 -12.53 -16.95 62.69
C SER A 3 -13.42 -16.32 61.63
N GLN A 4 -13.27 -15.01 61.40
CA GLN A 4 -13.67 -14.36 60.14
C GLN A 4 -12.45 -14.30 59.20
N GLN A 5 -12.57 -15.03 58.10
CA GLN A 5 -11.66 -14.98 56.96
C GLN A 5 -11.87 -13.69 56.18
N ASN A 6 -10.82 -12.87 56.06
CA ASN A 6 -10.76 -11.77 55.11
C ASN A 6 -10.67 -12.34 53.68
N HIS A 7 -11.74 -12.19 52.90
CA HIS A 7 -11.68 -12.34 51.45
C HIS A 7 -11.06 -11.08 50.84
N ALA A 8 -9.79 -11.19 50.44
CA ALA A 8 -9.16 -10.23 49.55
C ALA A 8 -9.84 -10.33 48.18
N ALA A 9 -10.61 -9.30 47.81
CA ALA A 9 -11.15 -9.16 46.47
C ALA A 9 -9.99 -8.93 45.48
N ALA A 10 -9.76 -9.90 44.61
CA ALA A 10 -8.88 -9.76 43.46
C ALA A 10 -9.44 -8.67 42.53
N GLN A 11 -8.65 -7.63 42.28
CA GLN A 11 -8.95 -6.63 41.26
C GLN A 11 -8.99 -7.32 39.88
N PRO A 12 -10.00 -7.05 39.04
CA PRO A 12 -10.05 -7.59 37.69
C PRO A 12 -8.89 -7.02 36.87
N GLY A 13 -8.07 -7.93 36.34
CA GLY A 13 -6.89 -7.61 35.55
C GLY A 13 -7.22 -6.68 34.39
N GLN A 14 -6.46 -5.59 34.30
CA GLN A 14 -6.36 -4.80 33.09
C GLN A 14 -5.94 -5.74 31.96
N SER A 15 -6.86 -6.03 31.04
CA SER A 15 -6.55 -6.66 29.77
C SER A 15 -5.57 -5.75 29.02
N GLN A 16 -4.27 -6.02 29.13
CA GLN A 16 -3.27 -5.43 28.27
C GLN A 16 -3.61 -5.88 26.84
N GLY A 17 -4.17 -4.98 26.04
CA GLY A 17 -4.51 -5.26 24.65
C GLY A 17 -3.28 -5.78 23.88
N ASP A 18 -3.50 -6.57 22.84
CA ASP A 18 -2.44 -7.16 22.00
C ASP A 18 -1.30 -6.15 21.72
N PRO A 19 -0.04 -6.44 22.12
CA PRO A 19 1.11 -5.55 21.91
C PRO A 19 1.30 -5.12 20.46
N LEU A 20 0.90 -5.94 19.48
CA LEU A 20 0.94 -5.59 18.07
C LEU A 20 -0.14 -4.55 17.72
N ALA A 21 -1.36 -4.72 18.23
CA ALA A 21 -2.46 -3.79 17.99
C ALA A 21 -2.13 -2.39 18.51
N GLN A 22 -1.53 -2.28 19.70
CA GLN A 22 -1.08 -1.01 20.27
C GLN A 22 0.00 -0.34 19.42
N GLN A 23 0.96 -1.12 18.89
CA GLN A 23 2.00 -0.59 18.00
C GLN A 23 1.43 -0.09 16.66
N VAL A 24 0.45 -0.81 16.11
CA VAL A 24 -0.24 -0.39 14.87
C VAL A 24 -1.03 0.88 15.11
N GLU A 25 -1.78 0.97 16.21
CA GLU A 25 -2.52 2.18 16.57
C GLU A 25 -1.58 3.38 16.73
N LYS A 26 -0.49 3.23 17.51
CA LYS A 26 0.51 4.28 17.66
C LYS A 26 1.10 4.72 16.31
N MET A 27 1.42 3.77 15.43
CA MET A 27 1.91 4.06 14.08
C MET A 27 0.90 4.83 13.24
N LEU A 28 -0.37 4.42 13.24
CA LEU A 28 -1.44 5.07 12.47
C LEU A 28 -1.73 6.49 12.97
N ARG A 29 -1.46 6.75 14.26
CA ARG A 29 -1.61 8.06 14.88
C ARG A 29 -0.43 9.01 14.67
N THR A 30 0.70 8.54 14.12
CA THR A 30 1.89 9.36 13.87
C THR A 30 1.56 10.56 12.95
N PRO A 31 1.72 11.81 13.43
CA PRO A 31 1.53 13.01 12.62
C PRO A 31 2.55 13.14 11.49
N TRP A 32 2.17 13.86 10.43
CA TRP A 32 3.02 14.12 9.26
C TRP A 32 4.33 14.82 9.63
N GLN A 33 4.26 15.84 10.50
CA GLN A 33 5.37 16.72 10.88
C GLN A 33 6.46 16.00 11.69
N GLU A 34 6.15 14.83 12.28
CA GLU A 34 7.12 14.05 13.05
C GLU A 34 8.08 13.26 12.16
N VAL A 35 7.69 12.97 10.90
CA VAL A 35 8.41 12.02 10.05
C VAL A 35 8.68 12.51 8.63
N ILE A 36 8.00 13.56 8.18
CA ILE A 36 8.23 14.20 6.90
C ILE A 36 8.61 15.66 7.13
N ALA A 37 9.63 16.11 6.39
CA ALA A 37 10.03 17.49 6.34
C ALA A 37 10.17 17.96 4.89
N ILE A 38 9.89 19.24 4.66
CA ILE A 38 10.00 19.91 3.37
C ILE A 38 11.01 21.06 3.45
N SER A 39 11.55 21.47 2.30
CA SER A 39 12.43 22.61 2.17
C SER A 39 11.71 23.91 2.54
N LYS A 40 12.47 24.96 2.88
CA LYS A 40 11.91 26.26 3.29
C LYS A 40 11.01 26.89 2.21
N ASP A 41 11.29 26.62 0.95
CA ASP A 41 10.48 27.07 -0.20
C ASP A 41 9.24 26.20 -0.45
N GLY A 42 9.05 25.12 0.32
CA GLY A 42 7.93 24.18 0.21
C GLY A 42 7.96 23.27 -1.01
N LYS A 43 9.03 23.30 -1.83
CA LYS A 43 9.03 22.64 -3.15
C LYS A 43 9.50 21.19 -3.12
N LYS A 44 10.34 20.82 -2.15
CA LYS A 44 10.99 19.50 -2.10
C LYS A 44 10.95 18.89 -0.72
N TYR A 45 10.90 17.57 -0.65
CA TYR A 45 11.11 16.84 0.60
C TYR A 45 12.58 16.90 1.02
N THR A 46 12.81 17.08 2.32
CA THR A 46 14.14 17.06 2.95
C THR A 46 14.31 15.88 3.90
N ALA A 47 13.21 15.32 4.41
CA ALA A 47 13.19 14.08 5.18
C ALA A 47 11.93 13.25 4.87
N PRO A 48 12.00 11.90 4.97
CA PRO A 48 13.19 11.10 5.25
C PRO A 48 14.20 11.09 4.08
N GLU A 49 15.42 10.60 4.32
CA GLU A 49 16.54 10.63 3.32
C GLU A 49 16.15 10.00 1.97
N SER A 50 15.32 8.97 1.98
CA SER A 50 14.83 8.33 0.75
C SER A 50 13.82 9.17 -0.05
N LEU A 51 13.22 10.22 0.52
CA LEU A 51 12.41 11.22 -0.19
C LEU A 51 13.19 12.48 -0.58
N LYS A 52 14.44 12.62 -0.13
CA LYS A 52 15.18 13.87 -0.28
C LYS A 52 15.28 14.30 -1.75
N GLY A 53 14.86 15.53 -2.02
CA GLY A 53 14.86 16.12 -3.36
C GLY A 53 13.66 15.76 -4.24
N THR A 54 12.78 14.85 -3.81
CA THR A 54 11.49 14.58 -4.48
C THR A 54 10.63 15.84 -4.44
N PRO A 55 9.99 16.24 -5.55
CA PRO A 55 9.08 17.39 -5.55
C PRO A 55 7.81 17.11 -4.74
N VAL A 56 7.31 18.16 -4.06
CA VAL A 56 6.02 18.13 -3.34
C VAL A 56 4.84 18.20 -4.31
N GLU A 57 4.94 19.07 -5.31
CA GLU A 57 3.94 19.15 -6.39
C GLU A 57 3.98 17.90 -7.27
N LYS A 58 2.83 17.53 -7.83
CA LYS A 58 2.70 16.36 -8.69
C LYS A 58 3.68 16.43 -9.86
N LEU A 59 4.40 15.33 -10.12
CA LEU A 59 5.24 15.21 -11.30
C LEU A 59 4.41 15.29 -12.58
N THR A 60 4.92 16.05 -13.55
CA THR A 60 4.45 16.10 -14.94
C THR A 60 5.56 15.60 -15.86
N GLU A 61 5.20 14.97 -16.98
CA GLU A 61 6.16 14.33 -17.90
C GLU A 61 6.97 15.32 -18.76
N ASP A 62 6.55 16.58 -18.77
CA ASP A 62 7.24 17.72 -19.37
C ASP A 62 7.99 18.56 -18.32
N GLY A 63 7.89 18.20 -17.04
CA GLY A 63 8.42 18.97 -15.94
C GLY A 63 9.93 18.77 -15.71
N PRO A 64 10.60 19.70 -15.00
CA PRO A 64 12.04 19.66 -14.78
C PRO A 64 12.53 18.50 -13.91
N ASN A 65 11.62 17.83 -13.19
CA ASN A 65 11.94 16.68 -12.34
C ASN A 65 11.64 15.34 -13.03
N TRP A 66 11.17 15.35 -14.28
CA TRP A 66 10.93 14.16 -15.08
C TRP A 66 12.24 13.60 -15.65
N LYS A 67 12.37 12.27 -15.68
CA LYS A 67 13.45 11.60 -16.41
C LYS A 67 12.88 10.94 -17.67
N PRO A 68 13.43 11.21 -18.86
CA PRO A 68 12.94 10.62 -20.11
C PRO A 68 12.99 9.09 -20.17
N THR A 69 13.80 8.45 -19.32
CA THR A 69 13.87 6.99 -19.24
C THR A 69 12.67 6.37 -18.53
N TRP A 70 11.88 7.15 -17.77
CA TRP A 70 10.74 6.63 -17.04
C TRP A 70 9.55 6.31 -17.95
N ASP A 71 8.88 5.20 -17.64
CA ASP A 71 7.61 4.83 -18.27
C ASP A 71 6.55 5.94 -18.04
N SER A 72 5.78 6.25 -19.07
CA SER A 72 4.78 7.33 -19.06
C SER A 72 3.49 6.91 -18.35
N LEU A 73 3.09 7.67 -17.33
CA LEU A 73 1.78 7.53 -16.68
C LEU A 73 0.67 7.98 -17.63
N ASN A 74 0.87 9.08 -18.35
CA ASN A 74 -0.10 9.61 -19.32
C ASN A 74 -0.32 8.62 -20.46
N GLY A 75 0.76 8.02 -20.96
CA GLY A 75 0.75 6.96 -21.96
C GLY A 75 -0.04 5.75 -21.47
N TYR A 76 0.18 5.31 -20.22
CA TYR A 76 -0.64 4.25 -19.62
C TYR A 76 -2.13 4.63 -19.54
N MET A 77 -2.45 5.86 -19.10
CA MET A 77 -3.84 6.32 -18.97
C MET A 77 -4.57 6.39 -20.31
N ALA A 78 -3.87 6.75 -21.39
CA ALA A 78 -4.45 6.80 -22.74
C ALA A 78 -4.95 5.44 -23.24
N LEU A 79 -4.41 4.33 -22.72
CA LEU A 79 -4.83 2.97 -23.09
C LEU A 79 -6.17 2.54 -22.46
N GLU A 80 -6.74 3.30 -21.52
CA GLU A 80 -7.95 2.89 -20.81
C GLU A 80 -9.16 2.73 -21.75
N TYR A 81 -9.31 3.61 -22.74
CA TYR A 81 -10.40 3.53 -23.72
C TYR A 81 -10.33 2.23 -24.54
N GLU A 82 -9.13 1.86 -24.95
CA GLU A 82 -8.88 0.65 -25.73
C GLU A 82 -9.15 -0.62 -24.91
N GLU A 83 -8.74 -0.66 -23.64
CA GLU A 83 -9.07 -1.79 -22.75
C GLU A 83 -10.59 -1.92 -22.50
N GLU A 84 -11.33 -0.81 -22.38
CA GLU A 84 -12.80 -0.85 -22.32
C GLU A 84 -13.43 -1.40 -23.61
N ARG A 85 -12.89 -1.05 -24.78
CA ARG A 85 -13.32 -1.61 -26.07
C ARG A 85 -13.07 -3.12 -26.12
N LEU A 86 -11.85 -3.57 -25.79
CA LEU A 86 -11.48 -4.98 -25.79
C LEU A 86 -12.30 -5.81 -24.79
N LYS A 87 -12.66 -5.24 -23.63
CA LYS A 87 -13.59 -5.87 -22.68
C LYS A 87 -14.98 -6.08 -23.29
N LYS A 88 -15.52 -5.08 -24.00
CA LYS A 88 -16.84 -5.21 -24.68
C LYS A 88 -16.81 -6.27 -25.77
N GLU A 89 -15.76 -6.29 -26.58
CA GLU A 89 -15.62 -7.26 -27.67
C GLU A 89 -15.42 -8.69 -27.17
N SER A 90 -14.57 -8.88 -26.17
CA SER A 90 -14.39 -10.19 -25.53
C SER A 90 -15.68 -10.67 -24.85
N SER A 91 -16.46 -9.77 -24.26
CA SER A 91 -17.79 -10.09 -23.72
C SER A 91 -18.76 -10.54 -24.81
N ALA A 92 -18.81 -9.84 -25.94
CA ALA A 92 -19.65 -10.21 -27.08
C ALA A 92 -19.25 -11.59 -27.65
N ARG A 93 -17.95 -11.85 -27.82
CA ARG A 93 -17.44 -13.17 -28.26
C ARG A 93 -17.82 -14.29 -27.29
N LEU A 94 -17.71 -14.06 -25.98
CA LEU A 94 -18.09 -15.04 -24.96
C LEU A 94 -19.61 -15.32 -24.98
N LYS A 95 -20.45 -14.32 -25.26
CA LYS A 95 -21.90 -14.54 -25.41
C LYS A 95 -22.24 -15.43 -26.61
N VAL A 96 -21.50 -15.29 -27.72
CA VAL A 96 -21.70 -16.10 -28.94
C VAL A 96 -21.16 -17.53 -28.74
N ASN A 97 -20.06 -17.69 -28.01
CA ASN A 97 -19.46 -18.99 -27.73
C ASN A 97 -19.10 -19.14 -26.23
N PRO A 98 -20.09 -19.49 -25.39
CA PRO A 98 -19.93 -19.54 -23.92
C PRO A 98 -18.94 -20.60 -23.44
N ASP A 99 -18.83 -21.72 -24.15
CA ASP A 99 -18.01 -22.87 -23.75
C ASP A 99 -16.54 -22.72 -24.17
N SER A 100 -16.22 -21.66 -24.93
CA SER A 100 -14.85 -21.38 -25.34
C SER A 100 -13.98 -20.90 -24.18
N LYS A 101 -13.03 -21.74 -23.77
CA LYS A 101 -12.02 -21.41 -22.76
C LYS A 101 -11.18 -20.18 -23.15
N SER A 102 -10.86 -20.00 -24.43
CA SER A 102 -10.09 -18.85 -24.91
C SER A 102 -10.90 -17.55 -24.86
N ALA A 103 -12.19 -17.60 -25.21
CA ALA A 103 -13.08 -16.45 -25.07
C ALA A 103 -13.26 -16.05 -23.60
N LEU A 104 -13.40 -17.04 -22.70
CA LEU A 104 -13.48 -16.80 -21.26
C LEU A 104 -12.18 -16.19 -20.71
N ALA A 105 -11.02 -16.71 -21.10
CA ALA A 105 -9.73 -16.21 -20.66
C ALA A 105 -9.49 -14.77 -21.13
N ALA A 106 -9.79 -14.47 -22.39
CA ALA A 106 -9.68 -13.11 -22.95
C ALA A 106 -10.63 -12.14 -22.23
N HIS A 107 -11.88 -12.55 -21.97
CA HIS A 107 -12.82 -11.70 -21.26
C HIS A 107 -12.36 -11.38 -19.82
N LYS A 108 -11.88 -12.41 -19.10
CA LYS A 108 -11.32 -12.23 -17.75
C LYS A 108 -10.11 -11.30 -17.75
N LEU A 109 -9.21 -11.44 -18.72
CA LEU A 109 -8.02 -10.58 -18.87
C LEU A 109 -8.42 -9.10 -19.01
N HIS A 110 -9.31 -8.78 -19.96
CA HIS A 110 -9.70 -7.38 -20.18
C HIS A 110 -10.60 -6.83 -19.07
N GLN A 111 -11.42 -7.68 -18.44
CA GLN A 111 -12.17 -7.28 -17.25
C GLN A 111 -11.24 -6.92 -16.08
N ASP A 112 -10.18 -7.70 -15.85
CA ASP A 112 -9.16 -7.43 -14.85
C ASP A 112 -8.37 -6.15 -15.19
N ASN A 113 -7.91 -6.00 -16.44
CA ASN A 113 -7.20 -4.80 -16.90
C ASN A 113 -8.04 -3.52 -16.71
N VAL A 114 -9.32 -3.53 -17.09
CA VAL A 114 -10.22 -2.39 -16.87
C VAL A 114 -10.35 -2.06 -15.39
N SER A 115 -10.45 -3.09 -14.53
CA SER A 115 -10.51 -2.89 -13.08
C SER A 115 -9.22 -2.27 -12.53
N LYS A 116 -8.07 -2.69 -13.04
CA LYS A 116 -6.75 -2.12 -12.72
C LYS A 116 -6.62 -0.67 -13.19
N HIS A 117 -7.00 -0.36 -14.43
CA HIS A 117 -7.00 1.01 -14.96
C HIS A 117 -7.80 1.95 -14.07
N ARG A 118 -9.04 1.55 -13.72
CA ARG A 118 -9.90 2.35 -12.84
C ARG A 118 -9.27 2.59 -11.48
N ARG A 119 -8.68 1.56 -10.86
CA ARG A 119 -7.99 1.67 -9.57
C ARG A 119 -6.76 2.56 -9.64
N ILE A 120 -5.94 2.43 -10.69
CA ILE A 120 -4.75 3.25 -10.89
C ILE A 120 -5.16 4.71 -11.12
N ARG A 121 -6.18 4.97 -11.95
CA ARG A 121 -6.72 6.31 -12.20
C ARG A 121 -7.29 6.98 -10.94
N ASP A 122 -7.95 6.21 -10.08
CA ASP A 122 -8.49 6.72 -8.81
C ASP A 122 -7.39 7.22 -7.83
N ILE A 123 -6.16 6.68 -7.95
CA ILE A 123 -5.03 7.07 -7.10
C ILE A 123 -4.08 8.05 -7.80
N PHE A 124 -3.79 7.85 -9.08
CA PHE A 124 -2.74 8.58 -9.82
C PHE A 124 -3.27 9.42 -10.99
N GLY A 125 -4.57 9.37 -11.25
CA GLY A 125 -5.20 10.08 -12.37
C GLY A 125 -5.11 11.61 -12.25
N PRO A 126 -5.59 12.35 -13.25
CA PRO A 126 -5.37 13.80 -13.35
C PRO A 126 -6.00 14.60 -12.20
N LYS A 127 -6.97 14.04 -11.49
CA LYS A 127 -7.67 14.68 -10.37
C LYS A 127 -6.99 14.48 -9.01
N THR A 128 -5.86 13.77 -8.97
CA THR A 128 -5.11 13.51 -7.73
C THR A 128 -3.77 14.24 -7.76
N SER A 129 -3.18 14.47 -6.59
CA SER A 129 -1.85 15.06 -6.42
C SER A 129 -0.71 14.03 -6.45
N TYR A 130 -1.00 12.75 -6.65
CA TYR A 130 -0.01 11.69 -6.56
C TYR A 130 0.52 11.26 -7.93
N HIS A 131 1.81 10.98 -8.00
CA HIS A 131 2.46 10.32 -9.13
C HIS A 131 3.27 9.11 -8.62
N PRO A 132 3.27 7.95 -9.31
CA PRO A 132 4.03 6.77 -8.86
C PRO A 132 5.52 7.07 -8.61
N ASN A 133 6.18 7.78 -9.54
CA ASN A 133 7.58 8.21 -9.42
C ASN A 133 7.85 9.25 -8.32
N GLN A 134 6.86 9.62 -7.49
CA GLN A 134 7.06 10.43 -6.27
C GLN A 134 7.09 9.60 -4.98
N LEU A 135 6.99 8.27 -5.09
CA LEU A 135 7.04 7.37 -3.94
C LEU A 135 8.36 7.50 -3.17
N VAL A 136 9.46 7.71 -3.90
CA VAL A 136 10.81 7.91 -3.38
C VAL A 136 11.58 8.90 -4.26
N SER A 137 12.76 9.31 -3.82
CA SER A 137 13.68 10.14 -4.60
C SER A 137 14.21 9.44 -5.84
N GLY A 138 14.53 10.23 -6.87
CA GLY A 138 15.00 9.75 -8.16
C GLY A 138 16.30 8.94 -8.13
N ARG A 139 17.05 8.96 -7.01
CA ARG A 139 18.21 8.09 -6.77
C ARG A 139 17.83 6.63 -6.51
N HIS A 140 16.62 6.39 -6.00
CA HIS A 140 16.14 5.06 -5.62
C HIS A 140 15.18 4.45 -6.64
N LEU A 141 14.73 5.23 -7.62
CA LEU A 141 13.87 4.74 -8.68
C LEU A 141 14.67 3.90 -9.67
N PRO A 142 14.12 2.77 -10.15
CA PRO A 142 14.59 2.09 -11.36
C PRO A 142 14.69 3.03 -12.56
N ASP A 143 15.44 2.63 -13.57
CA ASP A 143 15.69 3.46 -14.76
C ASP A 143 14.40 3.75 -15.53
N GLU A 144 13.48 2.79 -15.57
CA GLU A 144 12.14 2.92 -16.15
C GLU A 144 11.08 3.44 -15.15
N GLY A 145 11.47 3.69 -13.90
CA GLY A 145 10.57 4.21 -12.88
C GLY A 145 9.54 3.19 -12.38
N LEU A 146 8.37 3.69 -11.99
CA LEU A 146 7.30 2.93 -11.32
C LEU A 146 5.98 2.90 -12.09
N CYS A 147 5.91 3.48 -13.28
CA CYS A 147 4.68 3.57 -14.08
C CYS A 147 4.34 2.26 -14.85
N GLN A 148 4.66 1.12 -14.26
CA GLN A 148 4.33 -0.22 -14.80
C GLN A 148 2.98 -0.68 -14.24
N LYS A 149 2.09 -1.22 -15.09
CA LYS A 149 0.70 -1.59 -14.75
C LYS A 149 0.56 -2.33 -13.41
N GLU A 150 1.24 -3.46 -13.25
CA GLU A 150 1.09 -4.30 -12.05
C GLU A 150 1.66 -3.63 -10.79
N LEU A 151 2.70 -2.82 -10.95
CA LEU A 151 3.33 -2.09 -9.86
C LEU A 151 2.44 -0.93 -9.40
N MET A 152 1.97 -0.11 -10.34
CA MET A 152 1.01 0.96 -10.07
C MET A 152 -0.26 0.42 -9.42
N TYR A 153 -0.84 -0.67 -9.95
CA TYR A 153 -2.03 -1.28 -9.37
C TYR A 153 -1.80 -1.70 -7.92
N ARG A 154 -0.68 -2.37 -7.64
CA ARG A 154 -0.34 -2.79 -6.28
C ARG A 154 -0.19 -1.62 -5.32
N ILE A 155 0.48 -0.55 -5.74
CA ILE A 155 0.59 0.67 -4.92
C ILE A 155 -0.80 1.27 -4.70
N ALA A 156 -1.60 1.40 -5.76
CA ALA A 156 -2.93 1.98 -5.71
C ALA A 156 -3.87 1.21 -4.75
N CYS A 157 -3.82 -0.12 -4.73
CA CYS A 157 -4.56 -0.93 -3.77
C CYS A 157 -4.17 -0.62 -2.31
N LYS A 158 -2.87 -0.53 -2.01
CA LYS A 158 -2.39 -0.22 -0.66
C LYS A 158 -2.80 1.19 -0.21
N VAL A 159 -2.65 2.18 -1.09
CA VAL A 159 -3.06 3.56 -0.82
C VAL A 159 -4.56 3.66 -0.61
N ASN A 160 -5.37 2.95 -1.41
CA ASN A 160 -6.81 2.88 -1.18
C ASN A 160 -7.16 2.26 0.18
N ASP A 161 -6.47 1.20 0.58
CA ASP A 161 -6.73 0.57 1.88
C ASP A 161 -6.39 1.49 3.05
N LEU A 162 -5.33 2.29 2.90
CA LEU A 162 -4.98 3.36 3.84
C LEU A 162 -6.00 4.52 3.80
N ARG A 163 -6.53 4.86 2.63
CA ARG A 163 -7.60 5.87 2.46
C ARG A 163 -8.82 5.51 3.29
N VAL A 164 -9.23 4.25 3.30
CA VAL A 164 -10.34 3.76 4.15
C VAL A 164 -10.04 3.98 5.64
N LEU A 165 -8.81 3.77 6.10
CA LEU A 165 -8.45 4.06 7.50
C LEU A 165 -8.47 5.55 7.80
N HIS A 166 -8.03 6.38 6.86
CA HIS A 166 -8.01 7.83 6.98
C HIS A 166 -9.44 8.40 7.05
N GLU A 167 -10.32 7.98 6.14
CA GLU A 167 -11.75 8.37 6.11
C GLU A 167 -12.50 7.95 7.38
N ARG A 168 -12.05 6.89 8.06
CA ARG A 168 -12.59 6.44 9.35
C ARG A 168 -11.93 7.11 10.56
N GLY A 169 -11.04 8.09 10.34
CA GLY A 169 -10.33 8.80 11.39
C GLY A 169 -9.35 7.93 12.18
N LYS A 170 -8.90 6.79 11.62
CA LYS A 170 -7.93 5.88 12.26
C LYS A 170 -6.49 6.19 11.86
N LEU A 171 -6.29 6.58 10.60
CA LEU A 171 -5.00 7.05 10.09
C LEU A 171 -5.00 8.59 10.11
N THR A 172 -4.04 9.21 10.81
CA THR A 172 -3.94 10.67 10.94
C THR A 172 -3.33 11.32 9.70
N MET A 173 -2.34 10.68 9.08
CA MET A 173 -1.60 11.21 7.95
C MET A 173 -2.32 10.94 6.62
N ASP A 174 -2.07 11.77 5.61
CA ASP A 174 -2.48 11.46 4.24
C ASP A 174 -2.04 10.03 3.84
N PRO A 175 -2.91 9.23 3.17
CA PRO A 175 -2.61 7.84 2.82
C PRO A 175 -1.33 7.65 1.99
N TRP A 176 -1.04 8.57 1.07
CA TRP A 176 0.15 8.52 0.24
C TRP A 176 1.39 8.83 1.06
N ASP A 177 1.35 9.87 1.88
CA ASP A 177 2.45 10.26 2.77
C ASP A 177 2.78 9.16 3.77
N PHE A 178 1.76 8.53 4.34
CA PHE A 178 1.93 7.40 5.24
C PHE A 178 2.61 6.24 4.52
N PHE A 179 2.16 5.90 3.31
CA PHE A 179 2.77 4.83 2.52
C PHE A 179 4.24 5.14 2.18
N ARG A 180 4.53 6.39 1.77
CA ARG A 180 5.91 6.87 1.53
C ARG A 180 6.78 6.73 2.77
N TRP A 181 6.28 7.11 3.94
CA TRP A 181 7.01 6.96 5.20
C TRP A 181 7.35 5.49 5.49
N ARG A 182 6.39 4.58 5.31
CA ARG A 182 6.63 3.13 5.52
C ARG A 182 7.65 2.55 4.54
N ILE A 183 7.53 2.89 3.27
CA ILE A 183 8.54 2.54 2.24
C ILE A 183 9.91 3.11 2.63
N SER A 184 9.96 4.34 3.11
CA SER A 184 11.20 5.00 3.51
C SER A 184 11.89 4.29 4.67
N LYS A 185 11.14 3.92 5.73
CA LYS A 185 11.68 3.10 6.83
C LYS A 185 12.22 1.77 6.32
N LYS A 186 11.55 1.16 5.35
CA LYS A 186 11.97 -0.12 4.78
C LYS A 186 13.25 0.01 3.95
N ILE A 187 13.36 1.06 3.14
CA ILE A 187 14.59 1.38 2.41
C ILE A 187 15.76 1.56 3.37
N SER A 188 15.60 2.35 4.43
CA SER A 188 16.64 2.56 5.43
C SER A 188 17.08 1.29 6.15
N ALA A 189 16.19 0.29 6.30
CA ALA A 189 16.51 -0.99 6.91
C ALA A 189 17.27 -1.95 5.97
N VAL A 190 17.09 -1.82 4.66
CA VAL A 190 17.73 -2.70 3.65
C VAL A 190 19.02 -2.09 3.11
N VAL A 191 19.09 -0.76 3.03
CA VAL A 191 20.23 -0.03 2.49
C VAL A 191 21.20 0.29 3.63
N ASN A 192 22.23 -0.54 3.78
CA ASN A 192 23.21 -0.48 4.87
C ASN A 192 24.21 0.68 4.78
N SER A 193 24.11 1.56 3.77
CA SER A 193 25.04 2.68 3.57
C SER A 193 24.31 3.93 3.04
N PRO A 194 24.62 5.14 3.55
CA PRO A 194 24.03 6.39 3.07
C PRO A 194 24.19 6.65 1.56
N LEU A 195 25.24 6.09 0.95
CA LEU A 195 25.52 6.22 -0.50
C LEU A 195 24.84 5.14 -1.34
N ALA A 196 24.43 4.04 -0.72
CA ALA A 196 23.78 2.96 -1.45
C ALA A 196 22.37 3.36 -1.91
N SER A 197 21.90 2.71 -2.96
CA SER A 197 20.58 2.92 -3.52
C SER A 197 19.69 1.70 -3.31
N ALA A 198 18.40 1.93 -3.08
CA ALA A 198 17.39 0.90 -3.15
C ALA A 198 16.95 0.56 -4.58
N GLN A 199 17.56 1.14 -5.63
CA GLN A 199 17.14 0.97 -7.04
C GLN A 199 16.83 -0.49 -7.41
N ASP A 200 17.76 -1.41 -7.16
CA ASP A 200 17.61 -2.83 -7.48
C ASP A 200 16.55 -3.55 -6.63
N ASN A 201 16.27 -3.03 -5.44
CA ASN A 201 15.41 -3.65 -4.45
C ASN A 201 14.03 -3.00 -4.33
N LEU A 202 13.82 -1.81 -4.91
CA LEU A 202 12.62 -1.00 -4.66
C LEU A 202 11.35 -1.71 -5.09
N ARG A 203 11.38 -2.37 -6.25
CA ARG A 203 10.25 -3.19 -6.72
C ARG A 203 9.94 -4.27 -5.70
N THR A 204 10.95 -5.05 -5.29
CA THR A 204 10.81 -6.11 -4.30
C THR A 204 10.24 -5.58 -2.98
N ILE A 205 10.71 -4.43 -2.51
CA ILE A 205 10.15 -3.74 -1.34
C ILE A 205 8.65 -3.48 -1.54
N ILE A 206 8.25 -2.82 -2.64
CA ILE A 206 6.83 -2.50 -2.91
C ILE A 206 5.97 -3.78 -2.99
N TYR A 207 6.49 -4.82 -3.65
CA TYR A 207 5.81 -6.10 -3.75
C TYR A 207 5.62 -6.75 -2.38
N ARG A 208 6.66 -6.76 -1.54
CA ARG A 208 6.68 -7.56 -0.30
C ARG A 208 6.27 -6.82 0.97
N ILE A 209 6.23 -5.49 0.97
CA ILE A 209 6.05 -4.69 2.21
C ILE A 209 4.78 -5.02 3.02
N CYS A 210 3.72 -5.56 2.41
CA CYS A 210 2.51 -5.98 3.14
C CYS A 210 2.24 -7.49 3.07
N GLU A 211 3.18 -8.29 2.58
CA GLU A 211 3.03 -9.74 2.49
C GLU A 211 3.38 -10.39 3.83
N ASP A 212 2.94 -11.64 4.02
CA ASP A 212 3.46 -12.54 5.05
C ASP A 212 4.27 -13.60 4.31
N GLY A 213 5.59 -13.45 4.26
CA GLY A 213 6.47 -14.33 3.50
C GLY A 213 6.65 -15.72 4.11
N GLY A 214 5.88 -16.04 5.16
CA GLY A 214 5.93 -17.35 5.81
C GLY A 214 7.31 -17.61 6.42
N SER A 215 7.95 -18.71 6.05
CA SER A 215 9.28 -19.10 6.56
C SER A 215 10.45 -18.61 5.71
N ASN A 216 10.22 -17.96 4.55
CA ASN A 216 11.31 -17.55 3.66
C ASN A 216 12.07 -16.33 4.21
N SER A 217 13.12 -16.60 4.98
CA SER A 217 14.03 -15.62 5.58
C SER A 217 14.50 -14.53 4.61
N MET A 218 14.79 -14.89 3.35
CA MET A 218 15.37 -13.95 2.38
C MET A 218 14.41 -12.83 1.97
N THR A 219 13.10 -13.07 2.00
CA THR A 219 12.11 -12.03 1.65
C THR A 219 11.57 -11.27 2.86
N LYS A 220 11.71 -11.83 4.07
CA LYS A 220 11.24 -11.20 5.33
C LYS A 220 11.84 -9.82 5.58
N GLN A 221 13.07 -9.60 5.14
CA GLN A 221 13.73 -8.30 5.28
C GLN A 221 12.92 -7.17 4.62
N TYR A 222 12.16 -7.47 3.56
CA TYR A 222 11.36 -6.51 2.80
C TYR A 222 9.96 -6.26 3.39
N GLU A 223 9.53 -7.06 4.36
CA GLU A 223 8.17 -7.01 4.93
C GLU A 223 8.04 -5.96 6.03
N ASP A 224 6.89 -5.30 6.12
CA ASP A 224 6.53 -4.40 7.22
C ASP A 224 5.30 -4.95 7.96
N PRO A 225 5.51 -5.68 9.08
CA PRO A 225 4.42 -6.30 9.82
C PRO A 225 3.37 -5.30 10.32
N LEU A 226 3.80 -4.08 10.68
CA LEU A 226 2.88 -3.04 11.16
C LEU A 226 2.02 -2.51 10.02
N LEU A 227 2.61 -2.25 8.85
CA LEU A 227 1.83 -1.85 7.68
C LEU A 227 0.88 -2.98 7.24
N ARG A 228 1.34 -4.24 7.23
CA ARG A 228 0.47 -5.39 6.93
C ARG A 228 -0.73 -5.44 7.87
N ALA A 229 -0.51 -5.32 9.18
CA ALA A 229 -1.58 -5.33 10.16
C ALA A 229 -2.57 -4.17 9.96
N ALA A 230 -2.09 -2.96 9.60
CA ALA A 230 -2.97 -1.85 9.22
C ALA A 230 -3.83 -2.17 7.98
N ILE A 231 -3.25 -2.77 6.94
CA ILE A 231 -4.00 -3.19 5.74
C ILE A 231 -5.06 -4.24 6.10
N LEU A 232 -4.76 -5.18 7.00
CA LEU A 232 -5.74 -6.15 7.49
C LEU A 232 -6.88 -5.49 8.29
N GLN A 233 -6.61 -4.47 9.10
CA GLN A 233 -7.66 -3.68 9.75
C GLN A 233 -8.59 -3.01 8.73
N SER A 234 -8.03 -2.46 7.65
CA SER A 234 -8.82 -1.92 6.53
C SER A 234 -9.66 -3.00 5.83
N ALA A 235 -9.10 -4.20 5.66
CA ALA A 235 -9.82 -5.33 5.06
C ALA A 235 -11.00 -5.80 5.92
N VAL A 236 -10.87 -5.77 7.25
CA VAL A 236 -11.97 -6.04 8.19
C VAL A 236 -13.08 -4.99 8.02
N ILE A 237 -12.74 -3.70 8.02
CA ILE A 237 -13.72 -2.61 7.83
C ILE A 237 -14.49 -2.75 6.51
N GLN A 238 -13.83 -3.23 5.47
CA GLN A 238 -14.40 -3.43 4.14
C GLN A 238 -15.05 -4.82 3.93
N ASN A 239 -15.13 -5.66 4.97
CA ASN A 239 -15.65 -7.04 4.89
C ASN A 239 -14.98 -7.92 3.82
N ARG A 240 -13.68 -7.71 3.56
CA ARG A 240 -12.91 -8.38 2.50
C ARG A 240 -11.74 -9.20 3.02
N LEU A 241 -11.71 -9.53 4.31
CA LEU A 241 -10.60 -10.24 4.96
C LEU A 241 -10.29 -11.58 4.28
N ASN A 242 -11.30 -12.28 3.75
CA ASN A 242 -11.12 -13.54 3.02
C ASN A 242 -10.17 -13.43 1.81
N SER A 243 -10.06 -12.23 1.22
CA SER A 243 -9.14 -11.97 0.10
C SER A 243 -7.66 -12.04 0.51
N PHE A 244 -7.36 -11.95 1.80
CA PHE A 244 -6.01 -11.97 2.36
C PHE A 244 -5.61 -13.33 2.96
N ASN A 245 -6.59 -14.22 3.20
CA ASN A 245 -6.39 -15.53 3.81
C ASN A 245 -6.23 -16.67 2.77
N ALA A 246 -6.25 -16.35 1.47
CA ALA A 246 -6.20 -17.34 0.38
C ALA A 246 -4.87 -18.14 0.30
N LYS A 247 -3.88 -17.83 1.15
CA LYS A 247 -2.68 -18.65 1.35
C LYS A 247 -2.38 -18.77 2.85
N GLY A 248 -3.02 -19.76 3.48
CA GLY A 248 -2.67 -20.38 4.77
C GLY A 248 -2.15 -19.47 5.88
N ASN A 249 -3.05 -18.97 6.75
CA ASN A 249 -2.75 -18.84 8.18
C ASN A 249 -4.01 -18.47 8.99
N ASP A 250 -4.37 -19.32 9.96
CA ASP A 250 -5.54 -19.18 10.85
C ASP A 250 -5.46 -18.03 11.88
N LYS A 251 -4.39 -17.23 11.88
CA LYS A 251 -4.19 -16.13 12.86
C LYS A 251 -5.00 -14.86 12.60
N ALA A 252 -5.56 -14.68 11.40
CA ALA A 252 -6.39 -13.50 11.09
C ALA A 252 -7.73 -13.47 11.85
N LYS A 253 -8.14 -14.59 12.46
CA LYS A 253 -9.39 -14.69 13.24
C LYS A 253 -9.33 -13.93 14.57
N ALA A 254 -8.14 -13.72 15.14
CA ALA A 254 -7.99 -13.10 16.47
C ALA A 254 -8.23 -11.59 16.47
N ILE A 255 -7.98 -10.88 15.35
CA ILE A 255 -8.16 -9.43 15.27
C ILE A 255 -9.64 -9.04 15.05
N GLY A 256 -10.46 -9.96 14.52
CA GLY A 256 -11.88 -9.74 14.26
C GLY A 256 -12.82 -10.06 15.43
N ALA A 257 -12.35 -10.71 16.49
CA ALA A 257 -13.19 -11.21 17.58
C ALA A 257 -13.35 -10.21 18.77
N GLY A 258 -12.77 -9.02 18.69
CA GLY A 258 -12.74 -8.06 19.81
C GLY A 258 -13.78 -6.92 19.76
N VAL A 259 -14.69 -6.91 18.79
CA VAL A 259 -15.77 -5.90 18.72
C VAL A 259 -17.09 -6.61 18.44
N GLY A 260 -17.71 -7.11 19.49
CA GLY A 260 -18.98 -7.83 19.43
C GLY A 260 -19.29 -8.54 20.73
N GLY A 261 -19.73 -7.76 21.72
CA GLY A 261 -20.12 -8.20 23.07
C GLY A 261 -20.26 -6.99 23.97
#